data_AF-A0A249P835-F1
#
_entry.id   AF-A0A249P835-F1
#
_cell.length_a   1.000
_cell.length_b   1.000
_cell.length_c   1.000
_cell.angle_alpha   90.00
_cell.angle_beta   90.00
_cell.angle_gamma   90.00
#
_symmetry.space_group_name_H-M   'P 1'
#
loop_
_entity.id
_entity.type
_entity.pdbx_description
1 polymer ?
#
loop_
_entity_poly.entity_id
_entity_poly.type
_entity_poly.pdbx_seq_one_letter_code
_entity_poly.pdbx_strand_id
1 'polypeptide(L)'
;MGGQIDAIVSLLVALIMVVGAGFSLLAALGIIRFPDLYTRMHSASKAGTVGSGLLLFAAGVHSLDPAILARALAAFVFFVLTAPISAHLLAKAAHQAGYRMSRLSVIDQMPEKEEARGQ
;
A
#
# COMPACT_ATOMS: atom_id res chain seq x y z
N MET A 1 -39.01 -7.20 -0.34
CA MET A 1 -37.75 -7.89 -0.71
C MET A 1 -36.56 -6.95 -0.86
N GLY A 2 -36.73 -5.64 -1.17
CA GLY A 2 -35.61 -4.68 -1.24
C GLY A 2 -34.83 -4.47 0.07
N GLY A 3 -35.52 -4.26 1.20
CA GLY A 3 -34.84 -3.95 2.47
C GLY A 3 -33.92 -5.05 3.03
N GLN A 4 -34.13 -6.33 2.67
CA GLN A 4 -33.18 -7.39 3.06
C GLN A 4 -31.90 -7.34 2.21
N ILE A 5 -32.01 -6.99 0.93
CA ILE A 5 -30.86 -6.84 0.03
C ILE A 5 -30.02 -5.64 0.49
N ASP A 6 -30.66 -4.52 0.82
CA ASP A 6 -29.98 -3.32 1.31
C ASP A 6 -29.20 -3.60 2.60
N ALA A 7 -29.81 -4.33 3.55
CA ALA A 7 -29.15 -4.73 4.80
C ALA A 7 -27.92 -5.63 4.57
N ILE A 8 -28.01 -6.58 3.64
CA ILE A 8 -26.87 -7.45 3.28
C ILE A 8 -25.74 -6.62 2.66
N VAL A 9 -26.06 -5.71 1.75
CA VAL A 9 -25.07 -4.82 1.12
C VAL A 9 -24.40 -3.93 2.16
N SER A 10 -25.15 -3.33 3.08
CA SER A 10 -24.59 -2.53 4.18
C SER A 10 -23.64 -3.34 5.07
N LEU A 11 -24.01 -4.58 5.40
CA LEU A 11 -23.16 -5.48 6.20
C LEU A 11 -21.85 -5.82 5.48
N LEU A 12 -21.92 -6.15 4.18
CA LEU A 12 -20.74 -6.42 3.36
C LEU A 12 -19.82 -5.20 3.27
N VAL A 13 -20.39 -4.01 3.01
CA VAL A 13 -19.66 -2.75 2.97
C VAL A 13 -18.97 -2.47 4.31
N ALA A 14 -19.68 -2.65 5.43
CA ALA A 14 -19.11 -2.46 6.76
C ALA A 14 -17.94 -3.42 7.03
N LEU A 15 -18.08 -4.70 6.66
CA LEU A 15 -17.01 -5.68 6.80
C LEU A 15 -15.78 -5.30 5.97
N ILE A 16 -15.97 -4.91 4.70
CA ILE A 16 -14.88 -4.48 3.81
C ILE A 16 -14.20 -3.23 4.39
N MET A 17 -14.96 -2.28 4.93
CA MET A 17 -14.40 -1.08 5.57
C MET A 17 -13.53 -1.43 6.78
N VAL A 18 -14.00 -2.32 7.66
CA VAL A 18 -13.23 -2.75 8.85
C VAL A 18 -11.93 -3.44 8.44
N VAL A 19 -11.99 -4.33 7.44
CA VAL A 19 -10.79 -5.01 6.92
C VAL A 19 -9.83 -4.01 6.27
N GLY A 20 -10.33 -3.10 5.41
CA GLY A 20 -9.52 -2.07 4.75
C GLY A 20 -8.87 -1.10 5.74
N ALA A 21 -9.61 -0.68 6.77
CA ALA A 21 -9.08 0.11 7.86
C ALA A 21 -8.01 -0.65 8.66
N GLY A 22 -8.23 -1.95 8.91
CA GLY A 22 -7.24 -2.83 9.54
C GLY A 22 -5.93 -2.90 8.75
N PHE A 23 -5.99 -3.10 7.43
CA PHE A 23 -4.80 -3.07 6.57
C PHE A 23 -4.11 -1.70 6.56
N SER A 24 -4.88 -0.62 6.55
CA SER A 24 -4.34 0.75 6.60
C SER A 24 -3.63 1.02 7.94
N LEU A 25 -4.19 0.54 9.05
CA LEU A 25 -3.55 0.59 10.36
C LEU A 25 -2.27 -0.25 10.39
N LEU A 26 -2.29 -1.47 9.87
CA LEU A 26 -1.10 -2.32 9.78
C LEU A 26 0.00 -1.68 8.92
N ALA A 27 -0.37 -1.01 7.82
CA ALA A 27 0.57 -0.26 7.00
C ALA A 27 1.26 0.84 7.81
N ALA A 28 0.48 1.66 8.52
CA ALA A 28 0.97 2.73 9.39
C ALA A 28 1.85 2.20 10.54
N LEU A 29 1.41 1.11 11.19
CA LEU A 29 2.19 0.45 12.24
C LEU A 29 3.52 -0.08 11.70
N GLY A 30 3.55 -0.69 10.51
CA GLY A 30 4.80 -1.15 9.90
C GLY A 30 5.73 0.01 9.52
N ILE A 31 5.20 1.16 9.11
CA ILE A 31 6.02 2.37 8.88
C ILE A 31 6.72 2.82 10.18
N ILE A 32 6.03 2.76 11.31
CA ILE A 32 6.57 3.19 12.61
C ILE A 32 7.50 2.13 13.20
N ARG A 33 7.16 0.84 13.04
CA ARG A 33 7.79 -0.26 13.76
C ARG A 33 8.96 -0.91 13.03
N PHE A 34 8.99 -0.88 11.69
CA PHE A 34 10.02 -1.57 10.94
C PHE A 34 11.39 -0.87 10.99
N PRO A 35 12.48 -1.67 10.97
CA PRO A 35 13.81 -1.22 11.39
C PRO A 35 14.52 -0.34 10.36
N ASP A 36 14.18 -0.45 9.07
CA ASP A 36 14.83 0.31 8.00
C ASP A 36 13.81 0.83 6.97
N LEU A 37 14.28 1.70 6.09
CA LEU A 37 13.47 2.32 5.04
C LEU A 37 12.86 1.29 4.07
N TYR A 38 13.60 0.25 3.68
CA TYR A 38 13.15 -0.75 2.70
C TYR A 38 12.00 -1.60 3.26
N THR A 39 12.12 -2.02 4.52
CA THR A 39 11.09 -2.77 5.24
C THR A 39 9.87 -1.90 5.53
N ARG A 40 10.04 -0.63 5.93
CA ARG A 40 8.94 0.34 6.07
C ARG A 40 8.19 0.55 4.74
N MET A 41 8.92 0.68 3.64
CA MET A 41 8.34 0.82 2.30
C MET A 41 7.58 -0.43 1.86
N HIS A 42 8.07 -1.63 2.19
CA HIS A 42 7.34 -2.87 1.92
C HIS A 42 5.98 -2.88 2.64
N SER A 43 5.95 -2.49 3.92
CA SER A 43 4.69 -2.32 4.66
C SER A 43 3.76 -1.34 3.96
N ALA A 44 4.25 -0.13 3.70
CA ALA A 44 3.47 0.96 3.15
C ALA A 44 2.89 0.62 1.77
N SER A 45 3.72 0.05 0.88
CA SER A 45 3.32 -0.26 -0.49
C SER A 45 2.36 -1.44 -0.58
N LYS A 46 2.52 -2.49 0.24
CA LYS A 46 1.65 -3.68 0.16
C LYS A 46 0.37 -3.49 0.98
N ALA A 47 0.51 -3.31 2.29
CA ALA A 47 -0.63 -3.18 3.19
C ALA A 47 -1.39 -1.87 2.92
N GLY A 48 -0.69 -0.78 2.60
CA GLY A 48 -1.34 0.48 2.26
C GLY A 48 -2.18 0.40 0.98
N THR A 49 -1.66 -0.20 -0.09
CA THR A 49 -2.43 -0.36 -1.35
C THR A 49 -3.67 -1.24 -1.16
N VAL A 50 -3.55 -2.35 -0.42
CA VAL A 50 -4.71 -3.19 -0.11
C VAL A 50 -5.72 -2.44 0.76
N GLY A 51 -5.27 -1.76 1.81
CA GLY A 51 -6.12 -0.99 2.70
C GLY A 51 -6.88 0.12 1.98
N SER A 52 -6.17 0.99 1.25
CA SER A 52 -6.78 2.06 0.46
C SER A 52 -7.69 1.52 -0.65
N GLY A 53 -7.33 0.41 -1.29
CA GLY A 53 -8.14 -0.21 -2.33
C GLY A 53 -9.48 -0.75 -1.82
N LEU A 54 -9.47 -1.45 -0.69
CA LEU A 54 -10.69 -1.94 -0.05
C LEU A 54 -11.60 -0.78 0.40
N LEU A 55 -11.01 0.30 0.94
CA LEU A 55 -11.77 1.49 1.34
C LEU A 55 -12.40 2.22 0.15
N LEU A 56 -11.65 2.40 -0.96
CA LEU A 56 -12.18 2.96 -2.19
C LEU A 56 -13.31 2.10 -2.77
N PHE A 57 -13.13 0.78 -2.80
CA PHE A 57 -14.14 -0.14 -3.29
C PHE A 57 -15.41 -0.09 -2.42
N ALA A 58 -15.26 -0.12 -1.09
CA ALA A 58 -16.40 0.01 -0.17
C ALA A 58 -17.16 1.33 -0.36
N ALA A 59 -16.44 2.44 -0.53
CA ALA A 59 -17.04 3.75 -0.80
C ALA A 59 -17.82 3.77 -2.12
N GLY A 60 -17.26 3.16 -3.18
CA GLY A 60 -17.92 3.06 -4.49
C GLY A 60 -19.16 2.17 -4.48
N VAL A 61 -19.14 1.06 -3.73
CA VAL A 61 -20.33 0.19 -3.58
C VAL A 61 -21.40 0.87 -2.73
N HIS A 62 -21.01 1.55 -1.65
CA HIS A 62 -21.95 2.24 -0.76
C HIS A 62 -22.70 3.40 -1.43
N SER A 63 -22.09 4.06 -2.41
CA SER A 63 -22.70 5.23 -3.05
C SER A 63 -23.90 4.89 -3.95
N LEU A 64 -24.08 3.62 -4.33
CA LEU A 64 -25.12 3.15 -5.27
C LEU A 64 -25.16 3.93 -6.59
N ASP A 65 -24.06 4.59 -6.95
CA ASP A 65 -23.89 5.42 -8.14
C ASP A 65 -22.76 4.84 -9.01
N PRO A 66 -23.06 4.34 -10.22
CA PRO A 66 -22.06 3.81 -11.15
C PRO A 66 -20.92 4.79 -11.46
N ALA A 67 -21.17 6.09 -11.50
CA ALA A 67 -20.15 7.10 -11.78
C ALA A 67 -19.16 7.26 -10.61
N ILE A 68 -19.61 7.11 -9.37
CA ILE A 68 -18.73 7.10 -8.19
C ILE A 68 -17.95 5.79 -8.14
N LEU A 69 -18.59 4.65 -8.39
CA LEU A 69 -17.91 3.35 -8.44
C LEU A 69 -16.81 3.32 -9.51
N ALA A 70 -17.08 3.82 -10.71
CA ALA A 70 -16.08 3.90 -11.78
C ALA A 70 -14.87 4.77 -11.39
N ARG A 71 -15.10 5.91 -10.75
CA ARG A 71 -14.03 6.78 -10.23
C ARG A 71 -13.23 6.11 -9.11
N ALA A 72 -13.89 5.39 -8.21
CA ALA A 72 -13.22 4.63 -7.15
C ALA A 72 -12.34 3.50 -7.72
N LEU A 73 -12.83 2.77 -8.72
CA LEU A 73 -12.04 1.75 -9.41
C LEU A 73 -10.87 2.35 -10.20
N ALA A 74 -11.08 3.48 -10.88
CA ALA A 74 -9.99 4.19 -11.57
C ALA A 74 -8.92 4.67 -10.58
N ALA A 75 -9.32 5.20 -9.42
CA ALA A 75 -8.40 5.58 -8.36
C ALA A 75 -7.64 4.37 -7.81
N PHE A 76 -8.31 3.23 -7.60
CA PHE A 76 -7.66 1.99 -7.17
C PHE A 76 -6.62 1.49 -8.18
N VAL A 77 -6.97 1.44 -9.47
CA VAL A 77 -6.04 1.05 -10.54
C VAL A 77 -4.84 2.00 -10.58
N PHE A 78 -5.09 3.31 -10.51
CA PHE A 78 -4.01 4.30 -10.45
C PHE A 78 -3.09 4.08 -9.24
N PHE A 79 -3.64 3.82 -8.05
CA PHE A 79 -2.86 3.51 -6.85
C PHE A 79 -2.01 2.25 -7.03
N VAL A 80 -2.57 1.17 -7.56
CA VAL A 80 -1.85 -0.10 -7.78
C VAL A 80 -0.71 0.06 -8.79
N LEU A 81 -0.88 0.91 -9.81
CA LEU A 81 0.17 1.18 -10.80
C LEU A 81 1.26 2.11 -10.24
N THR A 82 0.88 3.10 -9.43
CA THR A 82 1.81 4.13 -8.94
C THR A 82 2.57 3.72 -7.68
N ALA A 83 2.01 2.86 -6.83
CA ALA A 83 2.67 2.40 -5.61
C ALA A 83 4.00 1.65 -5.88
N PRO A 84 4.09 0.71 -6.84
CA PRO A 84 5.36 0.05 -7.17
C PRO A 84 6.40 0.99 -7.75
N ILE A 85 5.98 1.93 -8.62
CA ILE A 85 6.89 2.91 -9.22
C ILE A 85 7.46 3.84 -8.13
N SER A 86 6.59 4.35 -7.26
CA SER A 86 7.00 5.17 -6.11
C SER A 86 7.95 4.41 -5.18
N ALA A 87 7.64 3.16 -4.87
CA ALA A 87 8.51 2.32 -4.06
C ALA A 87 9.87 2.06 -4.74
N HIS A 88 9.89 1.77 -6.03
CA HIS A 88 11.13 1.55 -6.76
C HIS A 88 12.02 2.80 -6.79
N LEU A 89 11.45 3.96 -7.11
CA LEU A 89 12.18 5.23 -7.15
C LEU A 89 12.70 5.62 -5.76
N LEU A 90 11.91 5.42 -4.72
CA LEU A 90 12.31 5.71 -3.35
C LEU A 90 13.44 4.77 -2.88
N ALA A 91 13.38 3.48 -3.19
CA ALA A 91 14.44 2.51 -2.86
C ALA A 91 15.74 2.87 -3.58
N LYS A 92 15.66 3.20 -4.87
CA LYS A 92 16.81 3.63 -5.67
C LYS A 92 17.42 4.91 -5.09
N ALA A 93 16.61 5.90 -4.74
CA ALA A 93 17.08 7.15 -4.15
C ALA A 93 17.74 6.92 -2.77
N ALA A 94 17.13 6.09 -1.92
CA ALA A 94 17.68 5.74 -0.61
C ALA A 94 19.03 5.04 -0.72
N HIS A 95 19.15 4.07 -1.63
CA HIS A 95 20.41 3.39 -1.89
C HIS A 95 21.48 4.38 -2.39
N GLN A 96 21.12 5.30 -3.30
CA GLN A 96 22.05 6.33 -3.80
C GLN A 96 22.46 7.34 -2.73
N ALA A 97 21.62 7.59 -1.73
CA ALA A 97 21.91 8.45 -0.59
C ALA A 97 22.76 7.74 0.49
N GLY A 98 23.14 6.47 0.30
CA GLY A 98 23.92 5.70 1.26
C GLY A 98 23.11 5.14 2.43
N TYR A 99 21.78 5.03 2.30
CA TYR A 99 20.94 4.45 3.34
C TYR A 99 21.18 2.94 3.44
N ARG A 100 21.79 2.52 4.55
CA ARG A 100 22.12 1.11 4.81
C ARG A 100 20.87 0.31 5.18
N MET A 101 20.87 -0.97 4.82
CA MET A 101 19.85 -1.91 5.29
C MET A 101 19.97 -2.14 6.82
N SER A 102 18.90 -2.63 7.44
CA SER A 102 18.92 -2.99 8.85
C SER A 102 20.00 -4.03 9.15
N ARG A 103 20.57 -4.01 10.36
CA ARG A 103 21.50 -5.05 10.84
C ARG A 103 20.90 -6.45 10.90
N LEU A 104 19.57 -6.56 10.77
CA LEU A 104 18.85 -7.82 10.66
C LEU A 104 18.97 -8.45 9.26
N SER A 105 19.39 -7.67 8.25
CA SER A 105 19.66 -8.19 6.91
C SER A 105 21.01 -8.92 6.89
N VAL A 106 21.03 -10.09 6.24
CA VAL A 106 22.19 -11.01 6.25
C VAL A 106 23.12 -10.77 5.08
N ILE A 107 22.57 -10.44 3.90
CA ILE A 107 23.31 -10.31 2.65
C ILE A 107 22.80 -9.08 1.90
N ASP A 108 23.72 -8.19 1.52
CA ASP A 108 23.51 -7.20 0.47
C ASP A 108 24.31 -7.62 -0.76
N GLN A 109 23.64 -7.79 -1.89
CA GLN A 109 24.29 -8.13 -3.17
C GLN A 109 24.41 -6.91 -4.08
N MET A 110 23.86 -5.75 -3.71
CA MET A 110 24.07 -4.54 -4.47
C MET A 110 25.47 -3.99 -4.20
N PRO A 111 26.26 -3.67 -5.24
CA PRO A 111 27.58 -3.08 -5.06
C PRO A 111 27.45 -1.68 -4.44
N GLU A 112 28.23 -1.40 -3.39
CA GLU A 112 28.36 -0.04 -2.86
C GLU A 112 29.00 0.83 -3.94
N LYS A 113 28.44 2.02 -4.20
CA LYS A 113 28.91 2.91 -5.26
C LYS A 113 30.38 3.35 -5.13
N GLU A 114 31.00 3.20 -3.97
CA GLU A 114 32.43 3.47 -3.76
C GLU A 114 33.33 2.44 -4.47
N GLU A 115 32.91 1.17 -4.58
CA GLU A 115 33.72 0.12 -5.25
C GLU A 115 33.72 0.26 -6.78
N ALA A 116 32.67 0.86 -7.37
CA ALA A 116 32.56 1.06 -8.82
C ALA A 116 33.36 2.27 -9.36
N ARG A 117 33.98 3.08 -8.50
CA ARG A 117 34.85 4.21 -8.89
C ARG A 117 36.34 3.94 -8.64
N GLY A 118 36.69 2.78 -8.10
CA GLY A 118 38.05 2.39 -7.71
C GLY A 118 38.71 1.32 -8.57
N GLN A 119 38.18 1.03 -9.77
CA GLN A 119 38.80 0.17 -10.78
C GLN A 119 38.88 0.91 -12.12
#